data_AF-A0A4Q6V3A1-F1
#
_entry.id   AF-A0A4Q6V3A1-F1
#
_cell.length_a   1.000
_cell.length_b   1.000
_cell.length_c   1.000
_cell.angle_alpha   90.00
_cell.angle_beta   90.00
_cell.angle_gamma   90.00
#
_symmetry.space_group_name_H-M   'P 1'
#
loop_
_entity.id
_entity.type
_entity.pdbx_description
1 polymer ?
#
loop_
_entity_poly.entity_id
_entity_poly.type
_entity_poly.pdbx_seq_one_letter_code
_entity_poly.pdbx_strand_id
1 'polypeptide(L)'
;MTPLNDPDDPDDLGGTGLTLTPGPAEPGTLTLRLTGALDHESADALVREVARRLAERPAPWLLRLDCAGLTACDSLGLAALLMIGRRTRAAACALRLDGRPHHLDRLLDVTGTRPYLVGPDEEPGPA
;
A
#
# COMPACT_ATOMS: atom_id res chain seq x y z
N MET A 1 -3.30 32.32 -15.96
CA MET A 1 -3.71 31.79 -14.64
C MET A 1 -3.90 30.29 -14.78
N THR A 2 -2.80 29.56 -14.98
CA THR A 2 -2.78 28.10 -14.86
C THR A 2 -2.35 27.85 -13.42
N PRO A 3 -3.02 26.99 -12.63
CA PRO A 3 -2.48 26.63 -11.34
C PRO A 3 -1.10 26.02 -11.58
N LEU A 4 -0.13 26.64 -10.94
CA LEU A 4 1.19 26.11 -10.64
C LEU A 4 0.98 24.68 -10.13
N ASN A 5 1.27 23.70 -10.98
CA ASN A 5 1.36 22.32 -10.55
C ASN A 5 2.53 22.31 -9.56
N ASP A 6 2.22 22.34 -8.28
CA ASP A 6 3.20 22.38 -7.22
C ASP A 6 4.06 21.11 -7.36
N PRO A 7 5.36 21.22 -7.68
CA PRO A 7 6.22 20.05 -7.86
C PRO A 7 6.63 19.40 -6.53
N ASP A 8 6.02 19.80 -5.40
CA ASP A 8 6.28 19.29 -4.05
C ASP A 8 5.00 18.74 -3.41
N ASP A 9 4.13 18.06 -4.18
CA ASP A 9 3.12 17.20 -3.56
C ASP A 9 3.81 15.89 -3.15
N PRO A 10 4.06 15.63 -1.85
CA PRO A 10 4.77 14.43 -1.39
C PRO A 10 3.99 13.14 -1.67
N ASP A 11 2.75 13.28 -2.17
CA ASP A 11 1.84 12.21 -2.55
C ASP A 11 1.96 11.80 -4.02
N ASP A 12 2.56 12.66 -4.86
CA ASP A 12 2.86 12.33 -6.25
C ASP A 12 4.20 11.60 -6.29
N LEU A 13 4.19 10.30 -6.61
CA LEU A 13 5.39 9.46 -6.65
C LEU A 13 6.34 9.81 -7.83
N GLY A 14 6.16 10.98 -8.46
CA GLY A 14 7.11 11.56 -9.40
C GLY A 14 7.00 10.94 -10.79
N GLY A 15 5.85 11.13 -11.45
CA GLY A 15 5.65 10.74 -12.86
C GLY A 15 5.42 9.24 -13.10
N THR A 16 5.52 8.44 -12.05
CA THR A 16 4.97 7.09 -11.99
C THR A 16 3.46 7.18 -12.04
N GLY A 17 2.78 6.34 -12.82
CA GLY A 17 1.33 6.41 -13.02
C GLY A 17 0.47 6.09 -11.78
N LEU A 18 1.02 6.25 -10.57
CA LEU A 18 0.46 5.96 -9.26
C LEU A 18 0.46 7.23 -8.38
N THR A 19 -0.71 7.57 -7.86
CA THR A 19 -0.93 8.64 -6.88
C THR A 19 -1.35 8.03 -5.54
N LEU A 20 -0.98 8.67 -4.43
CA LEU A 20 -0.83 8.00 -3.14
C LEU A 20 -1.67 8.58 -1.98
N THR A 21 -2.88 9.04 -2.22
CA THR A 21 -3.56 10.01 -1.35
C THR A 21 -3.73 9.57 0.11
N PRO A 22 -3.39 10.39 1.12
CA PRO A 22 -3.65 10.06 2.51
C PRO A 22 -5.15 9.94 2.76
N GLY A 23 -5.52 8.86 3.43
CA GLY A 23 -6.89 8.64 3.90
C GLY A 23 -7.22 9.46 5.15
N PRO A 24 -8.36 9.17 5.80
CA PRO A 24 -8.72 9.82 7.05
C PRO A 24 -7.61 9.67 8.09
N ALA A 25 -7.22 10.78 8.71
CA ALA A 25 -6.23 10.81 9.76
C ALA A 25 -6.82 10.18 11.03
N GLU A 26 -6.41 8.94 11.30
CA GLU A 26 -6.84 8.18 12.47
C GLU A 26 -5.65 8.00 13.43
N PRO A 27 -5.87 8.14 14.76
CA PRO A 27 -4.79 8.08 15.73
C PRO A 27 -4.07 6.72 15.71
N GLY A 28 -2.82 6.74 15.24
CA GLY A 28 -1.95 5.57 15.11
C GLY A 28 -2.33 4.62 13.96
N THR A 29 -3.23 5.04 13.06
CA THR A 29 -3.48 4.34 11.80
C THR A 29 -3.05 5.22 10.64
N LEU A 30 -2.19 4.66 9.78
CA LEU A 30 -1.77 5.29 8.54
C LEU A 30 -2.62 4.70 7.41
N THR A 31 -3.50 5.52 6.81
CA THR A 31 -4.30 5.11 5.65
C THR A 31 -3.75 5.78 4.41
N LEU A 32 -3.45 4.99 3.38
CA LEU A 32 -2.97 5.47 2.07
C LEU A 32 -3.85 4.87 0.97
N ARG A 33 -4.35 5.72 0.07
CA ARG A 33 -5.16 5.34 -1.08
C ARG A 33 -4.30 5.29 -2.33
N LEU A 34 -4.24 4.11 -2.93
CA LEU A 34 -3.50 3.85 -4.15
C LEU A 34 -4.43 4.06 -5.35
N THR A 35 -4.11 5.04 -6.18
CA THR A 35 -4.88 5.34 -7.40
C THR A 35 -3.97 5.32 -8.61
N GLY A 36 -4.31 4.53 -9.63
CA GLY A 36 -3.51 4.39 -10.85
C GLY A 36 -2.86 3.01 -11.00
N ALA A 37 -1.68 2.95 -11.63
CA ALA A 37 -1.02 1.70 -11.99
C ALA A 37 0.11 1.36 -10.99
N LEU A 38 0.06 0.17 -10.40
CA LEU A 38 1.13 -0.36 -9.56
C LEU A 38 2.06 -1.27 -10.37
N ASP A 39 2.96 -0.63 -11.10
CA ASP A 39 3.97 -1.26 -11.96
C ASP A 39 5.39 -1.17 -11.34
N HIS A 40 6.41 -1.57 -12.09
CA HIS A 40 7.80 -1.57 -11.63
C HIS A 40 8.31 -0.19 -11.20
N GLU A 41 7.92 0.86 -11.91
CA GLU A 41 8.38 2.22 -11.67
C GLU A 41 7.77 2.74 -10.36
N SER A 42 6.46 2.54 -10.21
CA SER A 42 5.67 2.92 -9.03
C SER A 42 5.99 2.08 -7.79
N ALA A 43 6.39 0.81 -7.96
CA ALA A 43 6.64 -0.16 -6.90
C ALA A 43 7.72 0.29 -5.91
N ASP A 44 8.88 0.73 -6.40
CA ASP A 44 9.98 1.16 -5.52
C ASP A 44 9.67 2.49 -4.83
N ALA A 45 8.99 3.39 -5.54
CA ALA A 45 8.55 4.67 -5.02
C ALA A 45 7.55 4.49 -3.86
N LEU A 46 6.52 3.65 -4.04
CA LEU A 46 5.55 3.30 -3.01
C LEU A 46 6.22 2.71 -1.76
N VAL A 47 7.15 1.77 -1.95
CA VAL A 47 7.87 1.13 -0.85
C VAL A 47 8.66 2.15 -0.03
N ARG A 48 9.38 3.06 -0.68
CA ARG A 48 10.17 4.11 -0.02
C ARG A 48 9.26 5.06 0.75
N GLU A 49 8.15 5.46 0.16
CA GLU A 49 7.22 6.39 0.80
C GLU A 49 6.56 5.76 2.04
N VAL A 50 6.06 4.53 1.93
CA VAL A 50 5.53 3.81 3.08
C VAL A 50 6.59 3.63 4.18
N ALA A 51 7.83 3.30 3.81
CA ALA A 51 8.92 3.17 4.78
C ALA A 51 9.23 4.49 5.49
N ARG A 52 9.18 5.62 4.76
CA ARG A 52 9.35 6.96 5.33
C ARG A 52 8.25 7.25 6.34
N ARG A 53 6.98 7.03 5.98
CA ARG A 53 5.82 7.24 6.86
C ARG A 53 5.83 6.34 8.10
N LEU A 54 6.25 5.08 7.95
CA LEU A 54 6.42 4.16 9.08
C LEU A 54 7.52 4.60 10.05
N ALA A 55 8.52 5.33 9.58
CA ALA A 55 9.58 5.89 10.42
C ALA A 55 9.19 7.21 11.11
N GLU A 56 8.07 7.84 10.71
CA GLU A 56 7.56 9.05 11.36
C GLU A 56 7.12 8.75 12.80
N ARG A 57 7.21 9.76 13.67
CA ARG A 57 6.87 9.66 15.09
C ARG A 57 5.63 10.53 15.37
N PRO A 58 4.56 9.98 15.98
CA PRO A 58 4.43 8.61 16.48
C PRO A 58 4.26 7.57 15.35
N ALA A 59 4.89 6.40 15.51
CA ALA A 59 4.80 5.32 14.53
C ALA A 59 3.39 4.71 14.53
N PRO A 60 2.78 4.44 13.36
CA PRO A 60 1.47 3.84 13.29
C PRO A 60 1.51 2.36 13.70
N TRP A 61 0.49 1.91 14.41
CA TRP A 61 0.28 0.50 14.75
C TRP A 61 -0.49 -0.25 13.66
N LEU A 62 -1.15 0.47 12.75
CA LEU A 62 -1.88 -0.09 11.61
C LEU A 62 -1.61 0.72 10.33
N LEU A 63 -1.23 0.04 9.25
CA LEU A 63 -1.13 0.56 7.89
C LEU A 63 -2.29 0.00 7.06
N ARG A 64 -3.18 0.87 6.59
CA ARG A 64 -4.25 0.56 5.65
C ARG A 64 -3.86 1.05 4.26
N LEU A 65 -3.77 0.14 3.30
CA LEU A 65 -3.60 0.45 1.89
C LEU A 65 -4.93 0.21 1.18
N ASP A 66 -5.59 1.27 0.74
CA ASP A 66 -6.80 1.19 -0.07
C ASP A 66 -6.38 1.02 -1.54
N CYS A 67 -6.62 -0.17 -2.08
CA CYS A 67 -6.30 -0.55 -3.45
C CYS A 67 -7.48 -0.29 -4.42
N ALA A 68 -8.56 0.36 -4.00
CA ALA A 68 -9.78 0.48 -4.81
C ALA A 68 -9.55 1.31 -6.09
N GLY A 69 -8.59 2.25 -6.04
CA GLY A 69 -8.20 3.08 -7.17
C GLY A 69 -7.17 2.43 -8.11
N LEU A 70 -6.69 1.22 -7.81
CA LEU A 70 -5.71 0.54 -8.66
C LEU A 70 -6.34 0.08 -9.97
N THR A 71 -5.77 0.53 -11.08
CA THR A 71 -6.19 0.17 -12.44
C THR A 71 -5.38 -1.01 -13.00
N ALA A 72 -4.13 -1.16 -12.55
CA ALA A 72 -3.23 -2.24 -12.94
C ALA A 72 -2.28 -2.63 -11.80
N CYS A 73 -1.85 -3.89 -11.77
CA CYS A 73 -0.82 -4.39 -10.86
C CYS A 73 -0.05 -5.54 -11.51
N ASP A 74 1.27 -5.39 -11.60
CA ASP A 74 2.20 -6.41 -12.13
C ASP A 74 2.90 -7.20 -11.01
N SER A 75 3.64 -8.25 -11.38
CA SER A 75 4.45 -9.05 -10.44
C SER A 75 5.41 -8.22 -9.58
N LEU A 76 5.95 -7.13 -10.12
CA LEU A 76 6.84 -6.22 -9.39
C LEU A 76 6.06 -5.33 -8.40
N GLY A 77 4.85 -4.91 -8.76
CA GLY A 77 3.93 -4.23 -7.85
C GLY A 77 3.54 -5.11 -6.67
N LEU A 78 3.26 -6.38 -6.94
CA LEU A 78 3.02 -7.38 -5.90
C LEU A 78 4.24 -7.57 -4.99
N ALA A 79 5.44 -7.66 -5.55
CA ALA A 79 6.67 -7.77 -4.75
C ALA A 79 6.86 -6.56 -3.82
N ALA A 80 6.50 -5.36 -4.29
CA ALA A 80 6.50 -4.16 -3.45
C ALA A 80 5.51 -4.26 -2.28
N LEU A 81 4.28 -4.74 -2.51
CA LEU A 81 3.32 -4.98 -1.43
C LEU A 81 3.89 -5.96 -0.38
N LEU A 82 4.53 -7.05 -0.82
CA LEU A 82 5.18 -8.02 0.08
C LEU A 82 6.30 -7.39 0.90
N MET A 83 7.10 -6.54 0.26
CA MET A 83 8.15 -5.77 0.89
C MET A 83 7.60 -4.78 1.93
N ILE A 84 6.42 -4.20 1.70
CA ILE A 84 5.71 -3.36 2.68
C ILE A 84 5.20 -4.19 3.84
N GLY A 85 4.61 -5.36 3.59
CA GLY A 85 4.19 -6.31 4.62
C GLY A 85 5.34 -6.74 5.54
N ARG A 86 6.54 -6.94 4.97
CA ARG A 86 7.73 -7.24 5.76
C ARG A 86 8.18 -6.05 6.62
N ARG A 87 8.14 -4.82 6.09
CA ARG A 87 8.54 -3.60 6.81
C ARG A 87 7.59 -3.25 7.95
N THR A 88 6.29 -3.30 7.70
CA THR A 88 5.26 -3.11 8.72
C THR A 88 5.42 -4.11 9.87
N ARG A 89 5.59 -5.40 9.55
CA ARG A 89 5.86 -6.44 10.55
C ARG A 89 7.13 -6.18 11.35
N ALA A 90 8.20 -5.72 10.71
CA ALA A 90 9.44 -5.33 11.40
C ALA A 90 9.27 -4.11 12.32
N ALA A 91 8.33 -3.21 11.99
CA ALA A 91 7.96 -2.05 12.79
C ALA A 91 6.85 -2.33 13.83
N ALA A 92 6.45 -3.60 14.03
CA ALA A 92 5.31 -4.00 14.86
C ALA A 92 3.98 -3.31 14.45
N CYS A 93 3.85 -3.00 13.16
CA CYS A 93 2.68 -2.41 12.54
C CYS A 93 1.90 -3.50 11.77
N ALA A 94 0.58 -3.52 11.92
CA ALA A 94 -0.29 -4.40 11.14
C ALA A 94 -0.49 -3.84 9.72
N LEU A 95 -0.46 -4.67 8.68
CA LEU A 95 -0.81 -4.28 7.31
C LEU A 95 -2.22 -4.77 6.97
N ARG A 96 -3.04 -3.89 6.38
CA ARG A 96 -4.36 -4.21 5.83
C ARG A 96 -4.48 -3.69 4.41
N LEU A 97 -4.86 -4.57 3.48
CA LEU A 97 -5.19 -4.22 2.10
C LEU A 97 -6.72 -4.15 1.95
N ASP A 98 -7.24 -2.95 1.74
CA ASP A 98 -8.65 -2.66 1.52
C ASP A 98 -8.94 -2.44 0.02
N GLY A 99 -10.20 -2.52 -0.40
CA GLY A 99 -10.58 -2.23 -1.79
C GLY A 99 -9.88 -3.07 -2.87
N ARG A 100 -9.42 -4.28 -2.56
CA ARG A 100 -8.60 -5.09 -3.49
C ARG A 100 -9.37 -5.41 -4.78
N PRO A 101 -8.90 -4.97 -5.96
CA PRO A 101 -9.57 -5.28 -7.21
C PRO A 101 -9.35 -6.74 -7.62
N HIS A 102 -10.25 -7.30 -8.43
CA HIS A 102 -10.21 -8.71 -8.84
C HIS A 102 -8.89 -9.14 -9.49
N HIS A 103 -8.22 -8.24 -10.23
CA HIS A 103 -6.93 -8.54 -10.85
C HIS A 103 -5.82 -8.72 -9.81
N LEU A 104 -5.85 -7.93 -8.73
CA LEU A 104 -4.90 -8.06 -7.62
C LEU A 104 -5.16 -9.36 -6.85
N ASP A 105 -6.42 -9.67 -6.54
CA ASP A 105 -6.76 -10.93 -5.84
C ASP A 105 -6.35 -12.15 -6.67
N ARG A 106 -6.59 -12.12 -7.99
CA ARG A 106 -6.13 -13.16 -8.92
C ARG A 106 -4.61 -13.28 -8.94
N LEU A 107 -3.88 -12.17 -8.94
CA LEU A 107 -2.41 -12.19 -8.92
C LEU A 107 -1.88 -12.78 -7.60
N LEU A 108 -2.48 -12.41 -6.47
CA LEU A 108 -2.17 -12.96 -5.14
C LEU A 108 -2.43 -14.46 -5.07
N ASP A 109 -3.51 -14.92 -5.69
CA ASP A 109 -3.91 -16.32 -5.76
C ASP A 109 -2.96 -17.14 -6.63
N VAL A 110 -2.70 -16.68 -7.87
CA VAL A 110 -1.81 -17.34 -8.83
C VAL A 110 -0.38 -17.45 -8.30
N THR A 111 0.09 -16.43 -7.58
CA THR A 111 1.44 -16.41 -7.00
C THR A 111 1.51 -17.08 -5.62
N GLY A 112 0.38 -17.44 -5.02
CA GLY A 112 0.32 -17.99 -3.66
C GLY A 112 0.80 -17.01 -2.58
N THR A 113 0.78 -15.71 -2.84
CA THR A 113 1.34 -14.67 -1.95
C THR A 113 0.27 -14.04 -1.03
N ARG A 114 -0.99 -14.34 -1.29
CA ARG A 114 -2.15 -13.93 -0.49
C ARG A 114 -1.98 -14.08 1.05
N PRO A 115 -1.54 -15.23 1.60
CA PRO A 115 -1.41 -15.40 3.05
C PRO A 115 -0.31 -14.53 3.68
N TYR A 116 0.65 -14.05 2.89
CA TYR A 116 1.73 -13.19 3.39
C TYR A 116 1.31 -11.73 3.53
N LEU A 117 0.23 -11.33 2.84
CA LEU A 117 -0.24 -9.95 2.76
C LEU A 117 -1.52 -9.68 3.51
N VAL A 118 -2.44 -10.64 3.49
CA VAL A 118 -3.77 -10.50 4.11
C VAL A 118 -3.78 -11.12 5.53
N GLY A 119 -2.66 -11.74 5.93
CA GLY A 119 -2.62 -12.68 7.05
C GLY A 119 -3.36 -13.97 6.69
N PRO A 120 -3.30 -15.01 7.55
CA PRO A 120 -4.34 -16.03 7.49
C PRO A 120 -5.68 -15.29 7.63
N ASP A 121 -6.67 -15.65 6.80
CA ASP A 121 -8.06 -15.40 7.15
C ASP A 121 -8.19 -15.95 8.57
N GLU A 122 -8.37 -15.08 9.55
CA GLU A 122 -8.56 -15.52 10.92
C GLU A 122 -9.93 -16.19 10.91
N GLU A 123 -9.99 -17.47 10.49
CA GLU A 123 -11.04 -18.36 10.93
C GLU A 123 -10.99 -18.24 12.47
N PRO A 124 -12.04 -17.66 13.08
CA PRO A 124 -12.10 -17.60 14.53
C PRO A 124 -11.98 -19.04 15.01
N GLY A 125 -10.89 -19.33 15.74
CA GLY A 125 -10.55 -20.69 16.14
C GLY A 125 -11.76 -21.40 16.75
N PRO A 126 -11.94 -22.70 16.48
CA PRO A 126 -13.11 -23.42 16.98
C PRO A 126 -13.04 -23.43 18.50
N ALA A 127 -14.10 -22.91 19.12
CA ALA A 127 -14.39 -23.10 20.54
C ALA A 127 -14.88 -24.53 20.81
#